data_AF-A0A2S6AHI7-F1
#
_entry.id   AF-A0A2S6AHI7-F1
#
_cell.length_a   1.000
_cell.length_b   1.000
_cell.length_c   1.000
_cell.angle_alpha   90.00
_cell.angle_beta   90.00
_cell.angle_gamma   90.00
#
_symmetry.space_group_name_H-M   'P 1'
#
loop_
_entity.id
_entity.type
_entity.pdbx_description
1 polymer ?
#
loop_
_entity_poly.entity_id
_entity_poly.type
_entity_poly.pdbx_seq_one_letter_code
_entity_poly.pdbx_strand_id
1 'polypeptide(L)'
;MNSTARGEKVTPPEDDSSDASESRSNTPQLRSTEFWLFHLLPLRLVLPVLVTAAVGAFAARVFTPLWWVPVGVAAVLVIVALAPIRGTSLAQSLARGITFRWQLFRNRSTAVQHSPFNVPLTEGGSYGMRWDGDRLITMLRIDAQPRTVTRLSPSGLLGDDMLPLAEIARCLDQFDIRLAAIDVISTGSRSAGTGAVARTYESILGPLPAVAHRTVWVVLRLDPLANAAAVDRRGGGAEGTLRSAVVATRRVANRLAAHGLSAVALSATEMNQAVAQLTLGAAPEEFEETTDSLIHNGFHHTTYRMTPEALGSRGIAEVWSTPTVTSTITVRLQRVDSGPTTGAITDTSIAVTATARFATRDAPCRVRSAGLIPLPGKQRRALLFSLPLGTGVPALPLDSYLGPPDALDRVPMPIAGCGQLIGADNSGQGVALPLVSRHVRRVEVIGSPLVAKQVILRAIALGASVVVHTNRHDEWRPMVGYVDMPQALTLATWSAGSQQASSYRFATMVVFDGIAPSGHHSDATVMVLRQHGPVADGFEPDVTLIEDPVTANMVTVRTESGETSVYMVATPEELRYVGANPAVPA
;
A
#
# COMPACT_ATOMS: atom_id res chain seq x y z
N MET A 1 2.74 72.53 -6.62
CA MET A 1 2.33 72.19 -8.01
C MET A 1 3.30 71.15 -8.51
N ASN A 2 2.99 69.86 -8.36
CA ASN A 2 2.50 68.95 -9.43
C ASN A 2 3.48 68.90 -10.62
N SER A 3 4.00 67.77 -11.11
CA SER A 3 3.33 66.48 -11.28
C SER A 3 4.34 65.36 -11.66
N THR A 4 4.21 64.22 -10.96
CA THR A 4 4.25 62.81 -11.45
C THR A 4 5.34 62.33 -12.43
N ALA A 5 6.27 61.53 -11.92
CA ALA A 5 6.94 60.46 -12.68
C ALA A 5 6.30 59.10 -12.31
N ARG A 6 6.05 58.30 -13.35
CA ARG A 6 5.17 57.13 -13.40
C ARG A 6 5.89 55.90 -12.86
N GLY A 7 5.32 55.26 -11.85
CA GLY A 7 5.80 53.97 -11.32
C GLY A 7 5.55 52.83 -12.31
N GLU A 8 6.59 52.03 -12.50
CA GLU A 8 6.59 50.78 -13.26
C GLU A 8 5.88 49.70 -12.42
N LYS A 9 4.80 49.15 -12.97
CA LYS A 9 3.99 48.10 -12.36
C LYS A 9 4.70 46.76 -12.55
N VAL A 10 5.25 46.22 -11.46
CA VAL A 10 5.67 44.81 -11.37
C VAL A 10 4.41 43.94 -11.37
N THR A 11 4.24 43.13 -12.41
CA THR A 11 3.27 42.02 -12.47
C THR A 11 3.74 40.86 -11.59
N PRO A 12 2.89 40.29 -10.71
CA PRO A 12 3.23 39.06 -9.98
C PRO A 12 3.18 37.84 -10.91
N PRO A 13 3.89 36.75 -10.61
CA PRO A 13 3.92 35.56 -11.46
C PRO A 13 2.60 34.79 -11.40
N GLU A 14 2.05 34.47 -12.57
CA GLU A 14 1.06 33.41 -12.76
C GLU A 14 1.78 32.06 -12.60
N ASP A 15 1.69 31.41 -11.44
CA ASP A 15 2.26 30.06 -11.26
C ASP A 15 1.38 29.11 -10.43
N ASP A 16 0.10 29.45 -10.23
CA ASP A 16 -0.85 28.63 -9.43
C ASP A 16 -1.92 27.94 -10.31
N SER A 17 -1.93 28.20 -11.62
CA SER A 17 -2.91 27.65 -12.57
C SER A 17 -2.43 26.37 -13.28
N SER A 18 -1.11 26.17 -13.39
CA SER A 18 -0.50 24.99 -14.00
C SER A 18 -0.70 23.74 -13.14
N ASP A 19 -0.39 23.83 -11.84
CA ASP A 19 -0.50 22.73 -10.85
C ASP A 19 -1.95 22.27 -10.62
N ALA A 20 -2.90 23.22 -10.66
CA ALA A 20 -4.34 22.93 -10.57
C ALA A 20 -4.89 22.28 -11.87
N SER A 21 -4.30 22.57 -13.03
CA SER A 21 -4.69 21.97 -14.30
C SER A 21 -4.12 20.55 -14.47
N GLU A 22 -2.90 20.30 -13.99
CA GLU A 22 -2.25 18.98 -13.97
C GLU A 22 -2.86 18.04 -12.93
N SER A 23 -3.28 18.54 -11.76
CA SER A 23 -4.00 17.71 -10.78
C SER A 23 -5.39 17.27 -11.30
N ARG A 24 -6.08 18.12 -12.07
CA ARG A 24 -7.35 17.77 -12.73
C ARG A 24 -7.19 16.78 -13.88
N SER A 25 -6.04 16.75 -14.56
CA SER A 25 -5.80 15.82 -15.67
C SER A 25 -5.55 14.38 -15.18
N ASN A 26 -4.95 14.21 -13.99
CA ASN A 26 -4.58 12.90 -13.43
C ASN A 26 -5.61 12.26 -12.48
N THR A 27 -6.73 12.94 -12.19
CA THR A 27 -7.78 12.37 -11.34
C THR A 27 -8.67 11.40 -12.15
N PRO A 28 -9.00 10.21 -11.64
CA PRO A 28 -9.94 9.30 -12.28
C PRO A 28 -11.35 9.92 -12.36
N GLN A 29 -12.04 9.71 -13.48
CA GLN A 29 -13.38 10.26 -13.73
C GLN A 29 -14.48 9.48 -13.00
N LEU A 30 -14.40 9.44 -11.67
CA LEU A 30 -15.37 8.79 -10.80
C LEU A 30 -16.23 9.86 -10.10
N ARG A 31 -17.54 9.66 -10.08
CA ARG A 31 -18.51 10.61 -9.51
C ARG A 31 -19.11 10.07 -8.22
N SER A 32 -19.31 10.93 -7.23
CA SER A 32 -20.00 10.55 -5.99
C SER A 32 -21.48 10.28 -6.24
N THR A 33 -22.04 9.27 -5.57
CA THR A 33 -23.49 9.03 -5.56
C THR A 33 -24.26 10.01 -4.68
N GLU A 34 -23.59 10.68 -3.75
CA GLU A 34 -24.22 11.63 -2.84
C GLU A 34 -24.31 13.05 -3.46
N PHE A 35 -25.47 13.68 -3.32
CA PHE A 35 -25.66 15.09 -3.66
C PHE A 35 -24.69 15.97 -2.85
N TRP A 36 -24.14 17.01 -3.48
CA TRP A 36 -23.18 17.95 -2.86
C TRP A 36 -23.67 18.55 -1.53
N LEU A 37 -25.00 18.76 -1.41
CA LEU A 37 -25.62 19.30 -0.21
C LEU A 37 -25.47 18.35 0.99
N PHE A 38 -25.50 17.03 0.76
CA PHE A 38 -25.34 16.04 1.83
C PHE A 38 -23.88 15.85 2.28
N HIS A 39 -22.91 16.28 1.46
CA HIS A 39 -21.51 16.36 1.90
C HIS A 39 -21.32 17.46 2.95
N LEU A 40 -21.98 18.61 2.78
CA LEU A 40 -21.91 19.74 3.70
C LEU A 40 -22.79 19.53 4.94
N LEU A 41 -23.98 18.95 4.74
CA LEU A 41 -25.03 18.78 5.74
C LEU A 41 -25.57 17.33 5.68
N PRO A 42 -24.82 16.34 6.18
CA PRO A 42 -25.24 14.95 6.16
C PRO A 42 -26.59 14.80 6.86
N LEU A 43 -27.59 14.29 6.14
CA LEU A 43 -28.99 14.23 6.59
C LEU A 43 -29.14 13.52 7.96
N ARG A 44 -28.31 12.49 8.18
CA ARG A 44 -28.21 11.75 9.45
C ARG A 44 -27.83 12.62 10.66
N LEU A 45 -27.22 13.78 10.45
CA LEU A 45 -26.86 14.75 11.49
C LEU A 45 -27.86 15.92 11.53
N VAL A 46 -28.34 16.37 10.38
CA VAL A 46 -29.31 17.46 10.30
C VAL A 46 -30.64 17.07 10.93
N LEU A 47 -31.17 15.87 10.62
CA LEU A 47 -32.44 15.40 11.16
C LEU A 47 -32.49 15.39 12.70
N PRO A 48 -31.55 14.75 13.42
CA PRO A 48 -31.59 14.77 14.89
C PRO A 48 -31.37 16.15 15.47
N VAL A 49 -30.56 17.01 14.84
CA VAL A 49 -30.41 18.41 15.25
C VAL A 49 -31.72 19.17 15.11
N LEU A 50 -32.41 19.02 13.98
CA LEU A 50 -33.73 19.64 13.75
C LEU A 50 -34.78 19.12 14.73
N VAL A 51 -34.80 17.81 15.02
CA VAL A 51 -35.68 17.21 16.03
C VAL A 51 -35.38 17.78 17.42
N THR A 52 -34.11 17.88 17.80
CA THR A 52 -33.70 18.45 19.10
C THR A 52 -34.07 19.93 19.20
N ALA A 53 -33.91 20.68 18.11
CA ALA A 53 -34.31 22.07 18.02
C ALA A 53 -35.84 22.23 18.13
N ALA A 54 -36.62 21.35 17.48
CA ALA A 54 -38.07 21.34 17.57
C ALA A 54 -38.56 21.00 18.99
N VAL A 55 -37.94 20.03 19.66
CA VAL A 55 -38.23 19.68 21.06
C VAL A 55 -37.88 20.83 22.00
N GLY A 56 -36.72 21.47 21.80
CA GLY A 56 -36.31 22.66 22.56
C GLY A 56 -37.27 23.84 22.39
N ALA A 57 -37.70 24.11 21.16
CA ALA A 57 -38.70 25.14 20.86
C ALA A 57 -40.06 24.82 21.49
N PHE A 58 -40.50 23.56 21.43
CA PHE A 58 -41.73 23.12 22.07
C PHE A 58 -41.68 23.31 23.58
N ALA A 59 -40.58 22.91 24.24
CA ALA A 59 -40.39 23.14 25.67
C ALA A 59 -40.41 24.64 26.02
N ALA A 60 -39.70 25.48 25.26
CA ALA A 60 -39.69 26.93 25.47
C ALA A 60 -41.09 27.58 25.32
N ARG A 61 -41.94 27.03 24.45
CA ARG A 61 -43.32 27.48 24.25
C ARG A 61 -44.24 27.17 25.45
N VAL A 62 -43.94 26.11 26.20
CA VAL A 62 -44.68 25.73 27.41
C VAL A 62 -44.38 26.72 28.55
N PHE A 63 -43.15 27.21 28.66
CA PHE A 63 -42.72 28.08 29.76
C PHE A 63 -42.82 29.58 29.48
N THR A 64 -43.03 29.99 28.22
CA THR A 64 -43.07 31.41 27.86
C THR A 64 -44.23 31.74 26.89
N PRO A 65 -44.91 32.88 27.06
CA PRO A 65 -45.94 33.34 26.13
C PRO A 65 -45.39 34.13 24.93
N LEU A 66 -44.10 34.47 24.94
CA LEU A 66 -43.45 35.27 23.90
C LEU A 66 -43.15 34.41 22.66
N TRP A 67 -43.72 34.80 21.52
CA TRP A 67 -43.64 34.02 20.27
C TRP A 67 -42.23 33.88 19.69
N TRP A 68 -41.32 34.82 19.98
CA TRP A 68 -39.95 34.82 19.44
C TRP A 68 -38.99 33.92 20.25
N VAL A 69 -39.33 33.56 21.50
CA VAL A 69 -38.46 32.76 22.37
C VAL A 69 -38.26 31.32 21.82
N PRO A 70 -39.31 30.57 21.40
CA PRO A 70 -39.13 29.27 20.75
C PRO A 70 -38.29 29.32 19.48
N VAL A 71 -38.48 30.37 18.65
CA VAL A 71 -37.73 30.56 17.41
C VAL A 71 -36.26 30.82 17.70
N GLY A 72 -35.96 31.66 18.70
CA GLY A 72 -34.60 31.93 19.16
C GLY A 72 -33.91 30.68 19.69
N VAL A 73 -34.59 29.87 20.50
CA VAL A 73 -34.05 28.61 21.04
C VAL A 73 -33.74 27.61 19.93
N ALA A 74 -34.65 27.42 18.97
CA ALA A 74 -34.40 26.56 17.81
C ALA A 74 -33.20 27.04 16.99
N ALA A 75 -33.14 28.34 16.67
CA ALA A 75 -32.06 28.92 15.89
C ALA A 75 -30.71 28.76 16.60
N VAL A 76 -30.63 29.03 17.91
CA VAL A 76 -29.41 28.85 18.70
C VAL A 76 -28.99 27.40 18.75
N LEU A 77 -29.91 26.45 18.98
CA LEU A 77 -29.58 25.02 19.00
C LEU A 77 -29.04 24.53 17.64
N VAL A 78 -29.64 24.97 16.54
CA VAL A 78 -29.18 24.65 15.18
C VAL A 78 -27.80 25.26 14.93
N ILE A 79 -27.61 26.54 15.23
CA ILE A 79 -26.33 27.24 15.05
C ILE A 79 -25.24 26.60 15.90
N VAL A 80 -25.46 26.36 17.20
CA VAL A 80 -24.45 25.76 18.08
C VAL A 80 -24.12 24.31 17.69
N ALA A 81 -25.12 23.53 17.26
CA ALA A 81 -24.91 22.13 16.90
C ALA A 81 -24.22 21.95 15.53
N LEU A 82 -24.51 22.83 14.57
CA LEU A 82 -23.98 22.77 13.20
C LEU A 82 -22.78 23.69 12.96
N ALA A 83 -22.52 24.69 13.80
CA ALA A 83 -21.37 25.57 13.66
C ALA A 83 -20.06 24.74 13.72
N PRO A 84 -19.17 24.90 12.73
CA PRO A 84 -17.90 24.20 12.73
C PRO A 84 -16.95 24.84 13.76
N ILE A 85 -16.67 24.13 14.85
CA ILE A 85 -15.65 24.53 15.81
C ILE A 85 -14.43 23.64 15.54
N ARG A 86 -13.32 24.23 15.07
CA ARG A 86 -12.08 23.50 14.69
C ARG A 86 -12.27 22.44 13.58
N GLY A 87 -13.13 22.71 12.61
CA GLY A 87 -13.33 21.85 11.43
C GLY A 87 -14.23 20.64 11.64
N THR A 88 -14.82 20.48 12.83
CA THR A 88 -15.87 19.48 13.10
C THR A 88 -17.02 20.13 13.86
N SER A 89 -18.27 19.81 13.52
CA SER A 89 -19.42 20.32 14.27
C SER A 89 -19.62 19.57 15.59
N LEU A 90 -20.21 20.22 16.59
CA LEU A 90 -20.46 19.60 17.91
C LEU A 90 -21.41 18.40 17.78
N ALA A 91 -22.37 18.48 16.85
CA ALA A 91 -23.22 17.35 16.47
C ALA A 91 -22.43 16.19 15.85
N GLN A 92 -21.42 16.46 15.01
CA GLN A 92 -20.55 15.40 14.47
C GLN A 92 -19.76 14.70 15.57
N SER A 93 -19.25 15.44 16.55
CA SER A 93 -18.48 14.85 17.66
C SER A 93 -19.36 13.97 18.56
N LEU A 94 -20.55 14.45 18.95
CA LEU A 94 -21.51 13.67 19.73
C LEU A 94 -22.01 12.45 18.94
N ALA A 95 -22.33 12.62 17.66
CA ALA A 95 -22.78 11.51 16.82
C ALA A 95 -21.69 10.46 16.64
N ARG A 96 -20.41 10.85 16.51
CA ARG A 96 -19.28 9.89 16.48
C ARG A 96 -19.22 9.08 17.78
N GLY A 97 -19.33 9.73 18.94
CA GLY A 97 -19.33 9.04 20.24
C GLY A 97 -20.55 8.12 20.43
N ILE A 98 -21.75 8.59 20.07
CA ILE A 98 -22.99 7.81 20.20
C ILE A 98 -23.02 6.65 19.21
N THR A 99 -22.65 6.87 17.95
CA THR A 99 -22.58 5.78 16.96
C THR A 99 -21.55 4.74 17.35
N PHE A 100 -20.37 5.14 17.80
CA PHE A 100 -19.35 4.22 18.30
C PHE A 100 -19.89 3.37 19.46
N ARG A 101 -20.47 3.99 20.49
CA ARG A 101 -21.02 3.27 21.65
C ARG A 101 -22.19 2.36 21.26
N TRP A 102 -23.15 2.86 20.49
CA TRP A 102 -24.32 2.09 20.08
C TRP A 102 -23.95 0.91 19.18
N GLN A 103 -22.89 1.05 18.38
CA GLN A 103 -22.36 -0.01 17.52
C GLN A 103 -21.56 -1.05 18.31
N LEU A 104 -20.79 -0.64 19.33
CA LEU A 104 -20.15 -1.55 20.27
C LEU A 104 -21.19 -2.46 20.98
N PHE A 105 -22.39 -1.91 21.23
CA PHE A 105 -23.51 -2.65 21.82
C PHE A 105 -24.28 -3.54 20.82
N ARG A 106 -24.49 -3.10 19.56
CA ARG A 106 -25.26 -3.89 18.56
C ARG A 106 -24.44 -4.93 17.80
N ASN A 107 -23.14 -4.74 17.60
CA ASN A 107 -22.33 -5.61 16.74
C ASN A 107 -21.46 -6.59 17.54
N ARG A 108 -22.11 -7.48 18.30
CA ARG A 108 -21.50 -8.73 18.80
C ARG A 108 -21.78 -9.93 17.87
N SER A 109 -22.05 -9.67 16.59
CA SER A 109 -22.18 -10.74 15.61
C SER A 109 -20.77 -11.20 15.24
N THR A 110 -20.38 -12.35 15.79
CA THR A 110 -19.21 -13.11 15.35
C THR A 110 -19.36 -13.38 13.86
N ALA A 111 -18.41 -12.91 13.04
CA ALA A 111 -18.33 -13.34 11.66
C ALA A 111 -18.09 -14.85 11.69
N VAL A 112 -19.01 -15.64 11.12
CA VAL A 112 -18.78 -17.07 10.98
C VAL A 112 -17.67 -17.24 9.95
N GLN A 113 -16.47 -17.46 10.47
CA GLN A 113 -15.29 -17.66 9.66
C GLN A 113 -15.27 -19.11 9.15
N HIS A 114 -15.66 -19.34 7.90
CA HIS A 114 -15.39 -20.64 7.27
C HIS A 114 -13.89 -20.74 6.96
N SER A 115 -13.27 -21.84 7.38
CA SER A 115 -11.88 -22.12 7.01
C SER A 115 -11.76 -22.24 5.49
N PRO A 116 -10.69 -21.69 4.88
CA PRO A 116 -10.45 -21.89 3.46
C PRO A 116 -10.14 -23.37 3.18
N PHE A 117 -10.52 -23.83 1.99
CA PHE A 117 -10.35 -25.21 1.53
C PHE A 117 -9.79 -25.24 0.11
N ASN A 118 -9.15 -26.34 -0.27
CA ASN A 118 -8.58 -26.50 -1.61
C ASN A 118 -9.53 -27.27 -2.51
N VAL A 119 -9.72 -26.76 -3.73
CA VAL A 119 -10.47 -27.43 -4.81
C VAL A 119 -9.47 -27.95 -5.84
N PRO A 120 -9.38 -29.28 -6.06
CA PRO A 120 -8.45 -29.85 -7.04
C PRO A 120 -8.86 -29.49 -8.46
N LEU A 121 -7.86 -29.27 -9.32
CA LEU A 121 -8.05 -29.00 -10.74
C LEU A 121 -7.84 -30.29 -11.55
N THR A 122 -8.54 -30.41 -12.67
CA THR A 122 -8.39 -31.54 -13.60
C THR A 122 -7.02 -31.60 -14.27
N GLU A 123 -6.34 -30.45 -14.40
CA GLU A 123 -5.03 -30.30 -15.04
C GLU A 123 -3.86 -30.42 -14.03
N GLY A 124 -4.16 -30.67 -12.74
CA GLY A 124 -3.19 -30.68 -11.66
C GLY A 124 -3.15 -29.37 -10.86
N GLY A 125 -2.75 -29.48 -9.59
CA GLY A 125 -2.81 -28.38 -8.62
C GLY A 125 -4.20 -28.17 -8.02
N SER A 126 -4.36 -27.08 -7.26
CA SER A 126 -5.62 -26.75 -6.58
C SER A 126 -5.79 -25.24 -6.43
N TYR A 127 -7.04 -24.78 -6.43
CA TYR A 127 -7.37 -23.41 -6.03
C TYR A 127 -7.89 -23.40 -4.60
N GLY A 128 -7.34 -22.50 -3.78
CA GLY A 128 -7.89 -22.15 -2.49
C GLY A 128 -9.19 -21.37 -2.66
N MET A 129 -10.20 -21.77 -1.91
CA MET A 129 -11.51 -21.12 -1.88
C MET A 129 -11.98 -20.94 -0.45
N ARG A 130 -12.85 -19.95 -0.24
CA ARG A 130 -13.47 -19.70 1.05
C ARG A 130 -14.90 -19.22 0.90
N TRP A 131 -15.79 -19.72 1.75
CA TRP A 131 -17.14 -19.18 1.87
C TRP A 131 -17.17 -17.92 2.73
N ASP A 132 -17.89 -16.92 2.24
CA ASP A 132 -18.24 -15.67 2.89
C ASP A 132 -19.75 -15.48 2.84
N GLY A 133 -20.46 -15.96 3.86
CA GLY A 133 -21.92 -15.94 3.85
C GLY A 133 -22.45 -16.68 2.63
N ASP A 134 -23.08 -15.94 1.72
CA ASP A 134 -23.62 -16.42 0.44
C ASP A 134 -22.61 -16.39 -0.72
N ARG A 135 -21.41 -15.84 -0.53
CA ARG A 135 -20.40 -15.65 -1.58
C ARG A 135 -19.26 -16.64 -1.47
N LEU A 136 -18.70 -16.99 -2.61
CA LEU A 136 -17.49 -17.79 -2.73
C LEU A 136 -16.32 -16.90 -3.14
N ILE A 137 -15.24 -16.93 -2.34
CA ILE A 137 -14.03 -16.13 -2.54
C ILE A 137 -12.93 -16.99 -3.14
N THR A 138 -12.23 -16.44 -4.13
CA THR A 138 -10.94 -16.95 -4.63
C THR A 138 -9.93 -15.81 -4.67
N MET A 139 -8.64 -16.13 -4.67
CA MET A 139 -7.56 -15.14 -4.63
C MET A 139 -6.47 -15.45 -5.65
N LEU A 140 -6.01 -14.40 -6.33
CA LEU A 140 -4.82 -14.40 -7.18
C LEU A 140 -3.75 -13.53 -6.52
N ARG A 141 -2.49 -13.97 -6.52
CA ARG A 141 -1.31 -13.12 -6.24
C ARG A 141 -0.69 -12.71 -7.56
N ILE A 142 -0.37 -11.43 -7.69
CA ILE A 142 0.40 -10.93 -8.83
C ILE A 142 1.88 -11.12 -8.51
N ASP A 143 2.56 -11.94 -9.29
CA ASP A 143 4.00 -12.18 -9.18
C ASP A 143 4.73 -11.26 -10.16
N ALA A 144 5.18 -10.12 -9.65
CA ALA A 144 6.00 -9.18 -10.41
C ALA A 144 7.48 -9.59 -10.39
N GLN A 145 8.20 -9.28 -11.48
CA GLN A 145 9.64 -9.47 -11.61
C GLN A 145 10.34 -8.11 -11.81
N PRO A 146 10.60 -7.34 -10.73
CA PRO A 146 11.31 -6.08 -10.86
C PRO A 146 12.78 -6.37 -11.24
N ARG A 147 13.10 -6.33 -12.53
CA ARG A 147 14.47 -6.44 -13.06
C ARG A 147 15.03 -5.09 -13.53
N THR A 148 14.21 -4.06 -13.46
CA THR A 148 14.54 -2.73 -13.98
C THR A 148 14.74 -1.74 -12.85
N VAL A 149 15.54 -0.72 -13.15
CA VAL A 149 15.76 0.41 -12.26
C VAL A 149 14.45 1.18 -12.09
N THR A 150 13.99 1.35 -10.85
CA THR A 150 12.80 2.13 -10.53
C THR A 150 13.19 3.57 -10.23
N ARG A 151 12.55 4.53 -10.90
CA ARG A 151 12.71 5.97 -10.62
C ARG A 151 11.60 6.46 -9.71
N LEU A 152 11.98 7.18 -8.67
CA LEU A 152 11.11 7.61 -7.60
C LEU A 152 11.06 9.13 -7.57
N SER A 153 9.84 9.67 -7.63
CA SER A 153 9.57 11.09 -7.48
C SER A 153 8.65 11.32 -6.28
N PRO A 154 8.79 12.45 -5.55
CA PRO A 154 7.80 12.82 -4.54
C PRO A 154 6.38 12.99 -5.11
N SER A 155 6.25 13.35 -6.39
CA SER A 155 4.96 13.58 -7.06
C SER A 155 4.31 12.31 -7.62
N GLY A 156 5.04 11.19 -7.68
CA GLY A 156 4.54 9.96 -8.30
C GLY A 156 5.60 8.88 -8.46
N LEU A 157 5.12 7.67 -8.75
CA LEU A 157 5.97 6.55 -9.13
C LEU A 157 6.12 6.54 -10.66
N LEU A 158 7.37 6.58 -11.12
CA LEU A 158 7.72 6.48 -12.53
C LEU A 158 8.23 5.06 -12.78
N GLY A 159 7.31 4.17 -13.17
CA GLY A 159 7.61 2.78 -13.49
C GLY A 159 6.57 2.18 -14.42
N ASP A 160 7.01 1.21 -15.22
CA ASP A 160 6.20 0.65 -16.31
C ASP A 160 5.25 -0.47 -15.84
N ASP A 161 5.51 -1.04 -14.66
CA ASP A 161 4.80 -2.20 -14.13
C ASP A 161 3.59 -1.76 -13.27
N MET A 162 2.49 -1.41 -13.94
CA MET A 162 1.20 -1.05 -13.32
C MET A 162 0.14 -2.12 -13.54
N LEU A 163 -0.74 -2.32 -12.56
CA LEU A 163 -1.87 -3.23 -12.68
C LEU A 163 -2.99 -2.60 -13.54
N PRO A 164 -3.48 -3.25 -14.60
CA PRO A 164 -4.52 -2.71 -15.47
C PRO A 164 -5.90 -2.81 -14.80
N LEU A 165 -6.22 -1.83 -13.94
CA LEU A 165 -7.46 -1.83 -13.16
C LEU A 165 -8.73 -1.78 -14.01
N ALA A 166 -8.71 -1.09 -15.16
CA ALA A 166 -9.85 -1.06 -16.08
C ALA A 166 -10.15 -2.46 -16.64
N GLU A 167 -9.13 -3.23 -17.01
CA GLU A 167 -9.28 -4.62 -17.50
C GLU A 167 -9.82 -5.54 -16.41
N ILE A 168 -9.34 -5.37 -15.18
CA ILE A 168 -9.86 -6.09 -14.01
C ILE A 168 -11.34 -5.73 -13.78
N ALA A 169 -11.70 -4.46 -13.86
CA ALA A 169 -13.09 -4.03 -13.75
C ALA A 169 -13.99 -4.66 -14.83
N ARG A 170 -13.52 -4.71 -16.09
CA ARG A 170 -14.27 -5.38 -17.18
C ARG A 170 -14.45 -6.88 -16.93
N CYS A 171 -13.58 -7.50 -16.12
CA CYS A 171 -13.77 -8.88 -15.69
C CYS A 171 -14.87 -9.08 -14.62
N LEU A 172 -15.57 -8.03 -14.18
CA LEU A 172 -16.78 -8.19 -13.36
C LEU A 172 -17.88 -8.94 -14.12
N ASP A 173 -18.00 -8.70 -15.44
CA ASP A 173 -18.96 -9.39 -16.31
C ASP A 173 -18.21 -10.30 -17.30
N GLN A 174 -18.20 -11.61 -17.01
CA GLN A 174 -17.44 -12.60 -17.76
C GLN A 174 -18.36 -13.54 -18.54
N PHE A 175 -18.73 -13.19 -19.76
CA PHE A 175 -19.62 -14.00 -20.61
C PHE A 175 -20.89 -14.44 -19.86
N ASP A 176 -20.83 -15.63 -19.27
CA ASP A 176 -21.91 -16.33 -18.61
C ASP A 176 -21.84 -16.32 -17.06
N ILE A 177 -20.79 -15.71 -16.48
CA ILE A 177 -20.57 -15.54 -15.04
C ILE A 177 -20.42 -14.04 -14.73
N ARG A 178 -21.08 -13.57 -13.69
CA ARG A 178 -20.99 -12.20 -13.18
C ARG A 178 -20.47 -12.19 -11.76
N LEU A 179 -19.31 -11.59 -11.53
CA LEU A 179 -18.74 -11.46 -10.20
C LEU A 179 -19.48 -10.37 -9.41
N ALA A 180 -19.68 -10.62 -8.11
CA ALA A 180 -20.31 -9.66 -7.21
C ALA A 180 -19.36 -8.50 -6.88
N ALA A 181 -18.05 -8.79 -6.80
CA ALA A 181 -17.00 -7.80 -6.62
C ALA A 181 -15.62 -8.37 -6.98
N ILE A 182 -14.69 -7.47 -7.28
CA ILE A 182 -13.25 -7.76 -7.35
C ILE A 182 -12.52 -6.78 -6.43
N ASP A 183 -11.75 -7.30 -5.48
CA ASP A 183 -10.92 -6.47 -4.60
C ASP A 183 -9.45 -6.55 -5.05
N VAL A 184 -8.85 -5.40 -5.33
CA VAL A 184 -7.41 -5.27 -5.53
C VAL A 184 -6.81 -4.79 -4.22
N ILE A 185 -5.96 -5.61 -3.61
CA ILE A 185 -5.29 -5.31 -2.34
C ILE A 185 -3.80 -5.20 -2.63
N SER A 186 -3.23 -4.00 -2.49
CA SER A 186 -1.79 -3.76 -2.54
C SER A 186 -1.31 -3.46 -1.13
N THR A 187 -0.45 -4.32 -0.59
CA THR A 187 0.22 -4.09 0.70
C THR A 187 1.71 -3.97 0.49
N GLY A 188 2.37 -3.13 1.27
CA GLY A 188 3.80 -3.00 1.20
C GLY A 188 4.42 -2.30 2.40
N SER A 189 5.73 -2.43 2.51
CA SER A 189 6.55 -1.77 3.52
C SER A 189 7.75 -1.08 2.88
N ARG A 190 8.16 0.04 3.48
CA ARG A 190 9.32 0.82 3.04
C ARG A 190 10.61 0.30 3.65
N SER A 191 10.55 -0.15 4.90
CA SER A 191 11.60 -0.86 5.63
C SER A 191 11.09 -2.19 6.22
N ALA A 192 12.01 -3.03 6.67
CA ALA A 192 11.67 -4.17 7.52
C ALA A 192 11.66 -3.76 9.00
N GLY A 193 10.46 -3.66 9.55
CA GLY A 193 10.26 -3.40 10.98
C GLY A 193 10.69 -2.00 11.42
N THR A 194 10.96 -1.86 12.71
CA THR A 194 11.14 -0.55 13.38
C THR A 194 12.47 -0.44 14.15
N GLY A 195 13.47 -1.25 13.79
CA GLY A 195 14.80 -1.23 14.42
C GLY A 195 15.56 0.08 14.14
N ALA A 196 16.70 0.29 14.80
CA ALA A 196 17.49 1.51 14.63
C ALA A 196 17.97 1.70 13.18
N VAL A 197 18.47 0.64 12.55
CA VAL A 197 18.90 0.63 11.13
C VAL A 197 17.73 0.97 10.19
N ALA A 198 16.54 0.41 10.44
CA ALA A 198 15.34 0.72 9.66
C ALA A 198 14.95 2.22 9.78
N ARG A 199 15.02 2.80 10.98
CA ARG A 199 14.76 4.24 11.18
C ARG A 199 15.78 5.14 10.47
N THR A 200 17.06 4.76 10.51
CA THR A 200 18.11 5.47 9.76
C THR A 200 17.82 5.40 8.26
N TYR A 201 17.40 4.25 7.75
CA TYR A 201 17.02 4.11 6.35
C TYR A 201 15.78 4.94 5.97
N GLU A 202 14.73 4.95 6.78
CA GLU A 202 13.56 5.81 6.57
C GLU A 202 13.93 7.30 6.50
N SER A 203 14.94 7.73 7.28
CA SER A 203 15.44 9.11 7.21
C SER A 203 16.10 9.45 5.86
N ILE A 204 16.74 8.47 5.22
CA ILE A 204 17.33 8.62 3.88
C ILE A 204 16.21 8.70 2.83
N LEU A 205 15.17 7.87 2.95
CA LEU A 205 14.06 7.84 2.00
C LEU A 205 13.27 9.15 1.98
N GLY A 206 13.11 9.82 3.13
CA GLY A 206 12.37 11.07 3.23
C GLY A 206 10.95 10.96 2.66
N PRO A 207 10.52 11.88 1.77
CA PRO A 207 9.18 11.87 1.19
C PRO A 207 9.02 10.95 -0.02
N LEU A 208 10.03 10.14 -0.36
CA LEU A 208 9.94 9.25 -1.53
C LEU A 208 8.93 8.12 -1.27
N PRO A 209 8.04 7.80 -2.23
CA PRO A 209 7.12 6.65 -2.16
C PRO A 209 7.84 5.30 -2.37
N ALA A 210 8.97 5.10 -1.67
CA ALA A 210 9.89 3.98 -1.83
C ALA A 210 9.41 2.75 -1.06
N VAL A 211 8.53 1.96 -1.69
CA VAL A 211 8.05 0.69 -1.12
C VAL A 211 9.01 -0.42 -1.53
N ALA A 212 9.82 -0.87 -0.59
CA ALA A 212 10.83 -1.90 -0.83
C ALA A 212 10.20 -3.25 -1.18
N HIS A 213 9.22 -3.68 -0.38
CA HIS A 213 8.50 -4.94 -0.57
C HIS A 213 7.03 -4.64 -0.82
N ARG A 214 6.49 -5.18 -1.90
CA ARG A 214 5.08 -5.03 -2.26
C ARG A 214 4.50 -6.39 -2.62
N THR A 215 3.28 -6.63 -2.16
CA THR A 215 2.47 -7.77 -2.59
C THR A 215 1.11 -7.26 -3.03
N VAL A 216 0.69 -7.70 -4.22
CA VAL A 216 -0.61 -7.36 -4.77
C VAL A 216 -1.45 -8.62 -4.92
N TRP A 217 -2.67 -8.58 -4.41
CA TRP A 217 -3.66 -9.62 -4.55
C TRP A 217 -4.89 -9.11 -5.29
N VAL A 218 -5.49 -10.00 -6.09
CA VAL A 218 -6.79 -9.80 -6.72
C VAL A 218 -7.75 -10.84 -6.16
N VAL A 219 -8.75 -10.38 -5.41
CA VAL A 219 -9.74 -11.21 -4.73
C VAL A 219 -11.03 -11.19 -5.54
N LEU A 220 -11.52 -12.36 -5.93
CA LEU A 220 -12.75 -12.49 -6.72
C LEU A 220 -13.86 -12.99 -5.81
N ARG A 221 -14.99 -12.30 -5.81
CA ARG A 221 -16.17 -12.65 -5.01
C ARG A 221 -17.30 -13.06 -5.96
N LEU A 222 -17.63 -14.34 -5.97
CA LEU A 222 -18.73 -14.91 -6.75
C LEU A 222 -19.96 -15.05 -5.85
N ASP A 223 -21.12 -14.59 -6.31
CA ASP A 223 -22.42 -14.92 -5.73
C ASP A 223 -23.02 -16.08 -6.54
N PRO A 224 -23.08 -17.32 -6.01
CA PRO A 224 -23.61 -18.47 -6.72
C PRO A 224 -25.09 -18.33 -7.08
N LEU A 225 -25.90 -17.66 -6.25
CA LEU A 225 -27.33 -17.48 -6.47
C LEU A 225 -27.57 -16.51 -7.63
N ALA A 226 -26.83 -15.41 -7.68
CA ALA A 226 -26.84 -14.50 -8.83
C ALA A 226 -26.34 -15.14 -10.13
N ASN A 227 -25.66 -16.29 -10.04
CA ASN A 227 -25.08 -17.03 -11.15
C ASN A 227 -25.69 -18.44 -11.33
N ALA A 228 -26.93 -18.66 -10.85
CA ALA A 228 -27.57 -19.97 -10.85
C ALA A 228 -27.52 -20.68 -12.22
N ALA A 229 -27.85 -19.99 -13.32
CA ALA A 229 -27.79 -20.57 -14.66
C ALA A 229 -26.38 -21.01 -15.08
N ALA A 230 -25.34 -20.31 -14.62
CA ALA A 230 -23.95 -20.67 -14.88
C ALA A 230 -23.51 -21.88 -14.05
N VAL A 231 -23.99 -21.95 -12.81
CA VAL A 231 -23.79 -23.08 -11.89
C VAL A 231 -24.46 -24.34 -12.44
N ASP A 232 -25.71 -24.23 -12.91
CA ASP A 232 -26.48 -25.35 -13.47
C ASP A 232 -25.81 -25.94 -14.70
N ARG A 233 -25.34 -25.10 -15.64
CA ARG A 233 -24.58 -25.55 -16.82
C ARG A 233 -23.30 -26.31 -16.48
N ARG A 234 -22.79 -26.19 -15.24
CA ARG A 234 -21.54 -26.81 -14.78
C ARG A 234 -21.75 -28.00 -13.85
N GLY A 235 -22.97 -28.50 -13.75
CA GLY A 235 -23.33 -29.67 -12.93
C GLY A 235 -24.27 -29.35 -11.76
N GLY A 236 -24.60 -28.07 -11.54
CA GLY A 236 -25.51 -27.64 -10.49
C GLY A 236 -24.94 -27.78 -9.07
N GLY A 237 -25.71 -27.31 -8.10
CA GLY A 237 -25.40 -27.44 -6.67
C GLY A 237 -24.01 -26.94 -6.28
N ALA A 238 -23.38 -27.64 -5.32
CA ALA A 238 -22.06 -27.27 -4.81
C ALA A 238 -20.96 -27.45 -5.87
N GLU A 239 -20.99 -28.53 -6.64
CA GLU A 239 -19.96 -28.82 -7.65
C GLU A 239 -19.96 -27.78 -8.78
N GLY A 240 -21.13 -27.45 -9.33
CA GLY A 240 -21.28 -26.41 -10.34
C GLY A 240 -20.86 -25.04 -9.82
N THR A 241 -21.05 -24.77 -8.52
CA THR A 241 -20.60 -23.53 -7.87
C THR A 241 -19.08 -23.44 -7.81
N LEU A 242 -18.41 -24.49 -7.33
CA LEU A 242 -16.94 -24.54 -7.29
C LEU A 242 -16.34 -24.43 -8.69
N ARG A 243 -16.88 -25.17 -9.66
CA ARG A 243 -16.44 -25.09 -11.07
C ARG A 243 -16.66 -23.70 -11.66
N SER A 244 -17.76 -23.03 -11.34
CA SER A 244 -18.01 -21.65 -11.79
C SER A 244 -16.95 -20.70 -11.24
N ALA A 245 -16.60 -20.82 -9.95
CA ALA A 245 -15.52 -20.03 -9.36
C ALA A 245 -14.16 -20.32 -10.03
N VAL A 246 -13.78 -21.60 -10.21
CA VAL A 246 -12.54 -21.98 -10.92
C VAL A 246 -12.48 -21.32 -12.30
N VAL A 247 -13.55 -21.40 -13.09
CA VAL A 247 -13.62 -20.82 -14.43
C VAL A 247 -13.48 -19.30 -14.37
N ALA A 248 -14.16 -18.64 -13.42
CA ALA A 248 -14.08 -17.20 -13.26
C ALA A 248 -12.66 -16.75 -12.89
N THR A 249 -12.02 -17.43 -11.94
CA THR A 249 -10.64 -17.17 -11.52
C THR A 249 -9.65 -17.35 -12.66
N ARG A 250 -9.77 -18.44 -13.42
CA ARG A 250 -8.92 -18.73 -14.56
C ARG A 250 -9.08 -17.68 -15.67
N ARG A 251 -10.30 -17.21 -15.93
CA ARG A 251 -10.55 -16.14 -16.93
C ARG A 251 -9.87 -14.83 -16.55
N VAL A 252 -9.91 -14.44 -15.27
CA VAL A 252 -9.19 -13.23 -14.80
C VAL A 252 -7.68 -13.43 -14.90
N ALA A 253 -7.15 -14.57 -14.47
CA ALA A 253 -5.72 -14.87 -14.57
C ALA A 253 -5.24 -14.83 -16.03
N ASN A 254 -5.99 -15.41 -16.96
CA ASN A 254 -5.67 -15.36 -18.40
C ASN A 254 -5.75 -13.93 -18.96
N ARG A 255 -6.68 -13.09 -18.48
CA ARG A 255 -6.77 -11.68 -18.88
C ARG A 255 -5.53 -10.91 -18.42
N LEU A 256 -5.05 -11.16 -17.21
CA LEU A 256 -3.82 -10.55 -16.69
C LEU A 256 -2.58 -11.05 -17.44
N ALA A 257 -2.51 -12.35 -17.75
CA ALA A 257 -1.43 -12.92 -18.54
C ALA A 257 -1.35 -12.33 -19.95
N ALA A 258 -2.49 -12.01 -20.58
CA ALA A 258 -2.54 -11.31 -21.86
C ALA A 258 -1.93 -9.89 -21.81
N HIS A 259 -1.79 -9.31 -20.62
CA HIS A 259 -1.12 -8.03 -20.37
C HIS A 259 0.32 -8.23 -19.84
N GLY A 260 0.90 -9.42 -20.00
CA GLY A 260 2.26 -9.73 -19.54
C GLY A 260 2.40 -9.96 -18.04
N LEU A 261 1.29 -10.02 -17.28
CA LEU A 261 1.32 -10.19 -15.83
C LEU A 261 1.17 -11.65 -15.42
N SER A 262 2.06 -12.12 -14.54
CA SER A 262 1.92 -13.44 -13.93
C SER A 262 0.97 -13.39 -12.73
N ALA A 263 -0.17 -14.06 -12.83
CA ALA A 263 -1.16 -14.16 -11.75
C ALA A 263 -1.30 -15.62 -11.30
N VAL A 264 -0.96 -15.89 -10.04
CA VAL A 264 -0.98 -17.24 -9.45
C VAL A 264 -2.16 -17.37 -8.50
N ALA A 265 -3.00 -18.37 -8.71
CA ALA A 265 -4.09 -18.68 -7.79
C ALA A 265 -3.55 -19.26 -6.47
N LEU A 266 -4.00 -18.69 -5.35
CA LEU A 266 -3.53 -19.09 -4.04
C LEU A 266 -4.23 -20.36 -3.56
N SER A 267 -3.49 -21.20 -2.84
CA SER A 267 -4.02 -22.30 -2.03
C SER A 267 -4.68 -21.78 -0.75
N ALA A 268 -5.47 -22.63 -0.07
CA ALA A 268 -6.10 -22.30 1.20
C ALA A 268 -5.10 -21.83 2.29
N THR A 269 -3.93 -22.46 2.32
CA THR A 269 -2.84 -22.08 3.25
C THR A 269 -2.30 -20.69 2.92
N GLU A 270 -2.06 -20.41 1.63
CA GLU A 270 -1.58 -19.09 1.19
C GLU A 270 -2.63 -17.99 1.40
N MET A 271 -3.93 -18.30 1.29
CA MET A 271 -4.99 -17.36 1.65
C MET A 271 -4.92 -16.97 3.13
N ASN A 272 -4.68 -17.93 4.03
CA ASN A 272 -4.49 -17.65 5.46
C ASN A 272 -3.22 -16.82 5.70
N GLN A 273 -2.12 -17.12 5.00
CA GLN A 273 -0.89 -16.34 5.08
C GLN A 273 -1.10 -14.89 4.61
N ALA A 274 -1.86 -14.68 3.54
CA ALA A 274 -2.20 -13.34 3.04
C ALA A 274 -3.03 -12.55 4.09
N VAL A 275 -4.00 -13.19 4.74
CA VAL A 275 -4.75 -12.56 5.85
C VAL A 275 -3.82 -12.23 7.00
N ALA A 276 -2.97 -13.16 7.42
CA ALA A 276 -2.01 -12.93 8.50
C ALA A 276 -1.04 -11.79 8.17
N GLN A 277 -0.56 -11.69 6.92
CA GLN A 277 0.26 -10.56 6.47
C GLN A 277 -0.51 -9.23 6.57
N LEU A 278 -1.77 -9.21 6.14
CA LEU A 278 -2.62 -8.02 6.23
C LEU A 278 -2.99 -7.63 7.66
N THR A 279 -2.98 -8.54 8.62
CA THR A 279 -3.31 -8.26 10.03
C THR A 279 -2.09 -8.26 10.95
N LEU A 280 -0.87 -8.35 10.40
CA LEU A 280 0.37 -8.52 11.17
C LEU A 280 0.29 -9.71 12.17
N GLY A 281 -0.37 -10.78 11.75
CA GLY A 281 -0.54 -12.03 12.50
C GLY A 281 -1.74 -12.06 13.46
N ALA A 282 -2.40 -10.93 13.69
CA ALA A 282 -3.54 -10.84 14.61
C ALA A 282 -4.81 -11.46 14.02
N ALA A 283 -5.61 -12.14 14.85
CA ALA A 283 -6.96 -12.50 14.46
C ALA A 283 -7.87 -11.24 14.44
N PRO A 284 -8.84 -11.12 13.52
CA PRO A 284 -9.72 -9.95 13.44
C PRO A 284 -10.47 -9.61 14.73
N GLU A 285 -10.72 -10.62 15.58
CA GLU A 285 -11.42 -10.51 16.85
C GLU A 285 -10.54 -9.92 17.96
N GLU A 286 -9.22 -10.14 17.89
CA GLU A 286 -8.24 -9.76 18.92
C GLU A 286 -7.88 -8.27 18.91
N PHE A 287 -8.27 -7.54 17.87
CA PHE A 287 -8.08 -6.11 17.83
C PHE A 287 -8.93 -5.40 18.87
N GLU A 288 -8.36 -4.46 19.60
CA GLU A 288 -9.11 -3.48 20.40
C GLU A 288 -9.42 -2.26 19.53
N GLU A 289 -10.69 -1.84 19.46
CA GLU A 289 -11.08 -0.69 18.66
C GLU A 289 -11.12 0.58 19.52
N THR A 290 -10.32 1.57 19.13
CA THR A 290 -10.44 2.95 19.60
C THR A 290 -11.23 3.78 18.60
N THR A 291 -11.49 5.05 18.94
CA THR A 291 -12.14 5.97 18.00
C THR A 291 -11.37 6.07 16.68
N ASP A 292 -10.04 6.12 16.71
CA ASP A 292 -9.25 6.45 15.51
C ASP A 292 -8.42 5.28 14.98
N SER A 293 -8.25 4.18 15.73
CA SER A 293 -7.42 3.03 15.32
C SER A 293 -7.92 1.69 15.86
N LEU A 294 -7.42 0.60 15.28
CA LEU A 294 -7.38 -0.72 15.94
C LEU A 294 -6.02 -0.96 16.56
N ILE A 295 -5.99 -1.59 17.73
CA ILE A 295 -4.76 -1.84 18.49
C ILE A 295 -4.61 -3.34 18.70
N HIS A 296 -3.41 -3.85 18.42
CA HIS A 296 -3.00 -5.21 18.78
C HIS A 296 -1.46 -5.27 18.88
N ASN A 297 -0.91 -5.89 19.92
CA ASN A 297 0.54 -6.03 20.16
C ASN A 297 1.35 -4.72 20.02
N GLY A 298 0.77 -3.58 20.42
CA GLY A 298 1.39 -2.26 20.32
C GLY A 298 1.41 -1.64 18.91
N PHE A 299 0.82 -2.31 17.92
CA PHE A 299 0.59 -1.74 16.60
C PHE A 299 -0.77 -1.06 16.53
N HIS A 300 -0.78 0.13 15.92
CA HIS A 300 -1.98 0.90 15.62
C HIS A 300 -2.30 0.77 14.13
N HIS A 301 -3.45 0.20 13.80
CA HIS A 301 -3.98 0.17 12.44
C HIS A 301 -4.99 1.30 12.26
N THR A 302 -4.66 2.26 11.40
CA THR A 302 -5.54 3.39 11.07
C THR A 302 -5.97 3.29 9.61
N THR A 303 -7.26 3.24 9.37
CA THR A 303 -7.86 3.16 8.04
C THR A 303 -8.57 4.47 7.67
N TYR A 304 -8.27 4.93 6.47
CA TYR A 304 -8.87 6.06 5.79
C TYR A 304 -9.64 5.57 4.58
N ARG A 305 -10.73 6.27 4.26
CA ARG A 305 -11.36 6.17 2.94
C ARG A 305 -10.61 7.05 1.95
N MET A 306 -10.46 6.58 0.72
CA MET A 306 -9.87 7.35 -0.38
C MET A 306 -10.97 7.91 -1.28
N THR A 307 -10.90 9.20 -1.59
CA THR A 307 -11.70 9.83 -2.66
C THR A 307 -11.04 9.59 -4.02
N PRO A 308 -11.71 9.92 -5.16
CA PRO A 308 -11.10 9.85 -6.48
C PRO A 308 -9.80 10.65 -6.60
N GLU A 309 -9.71 11.80 -5.92
CA GLU A 309 -8.48 12.61 -5.85
C GLU A 309 -7.31 11.83 -5.22
N ALA A 310 -7.57 11.14 -4.11
CA ALA A 310 -6.55 10.30 -3.45
C ALA A 310 -6.17 9.05 -4.27
N LEU A 311 -6.99 8.64 -5.23
CA LEU A 311 -6.69 7.54 -6.16
C LEU A 311 -5.82 7.96 -7.35
N GLY A 312 -5.60 9.27 -7.56
CA GLY A 312 -4.64 9.75 -8.54
C GLY A 312 -3.18 9.50 -8.10
N SER A 313 -2.23 9.72 -9.01
CA SER A 313 -0.81 9.43 -8.79
C SER A 313 -0.22 10.05 -7.53
N ARG A 314 -0.55 11.32 -7.26
CA ARG A 314 -0.07 12.04 -6.08
C ARG A 314 -0.64 11.46 -4.79
N GLY A 315 -1.95 11.19 -4.74
CA GLY A 315 -2.58 10.62 -3.54
C GLY A 315 -2.06 9.22 -3.21
N ILE A 316 -1.86 8.38 -4.22
CA ILE A 316 -1.24 7.06 -4.05
C ILE A 316 0.22 7.20 -3.60
N ALA A 317 0.99 8.11 -4.19
CA ALA A 317 2.36 8.38 -3.75
C ALA A 317 2.43 8.85 -2.28
N GLU A 318 1.52 9.73 -1.86
CA GLU A 318 1.44 10.20 -0.47
C GLU A 318 1.13 9.07 0.53
N VAL A 319 0.28 8.10 0.16
CA VAL A 319 0.06 6.89 0.97
C VAL A 319 1.34 6.07 1.11
N TRP A 320 2.10 5.92 0.03
CA TRP A 320 3.34 5.13 0.02
C TRP A 320 4.56 5.85 0.60
N SER A 321 4.53 7.19 0.70
CA SER A 321 5.58 8.00 1.35
C SER A 321 5.35 8.22 2.83
N THR A 322 4.24 7.71 3.38
CA THR A 322 3.98 7.78 4.82
C THR A 322 4.87 6.76 5.57
N PRO A 323 5.67 7.18 6.58
CA PRO A 323 6.56 6.29 7.32
C PRO A 323 5.76 5.38 8.24
N THR A 324 5.55 4.13 7.81
CA THR A 324 4.74 3.13 8.52
C THR A 324 5.40 1.75 8.46
N VAL A 325 4.96 0.85 9.33
CA VAL A 325 5.40 -0.56 9.31
C VAL A 325 4.87 -1.24 8.05
N THR A 326 3.59 -1.01 7.75
CA THR A 326 2.95 -1.45 6.51
C THR A 326 1.88 -0.45 6.09
N SER A 327 1.85 -0.14 4.79
CA SER A 327 0.76 0.57 4.13
C SER A 327 -0.03 -0.41 3.26
N THR A 328 -1.35 -0.33 3.27
CA THR A 328 -2.23 -1.17 2.44
C THR A 328 -3.26 -0.29 1.74
N ILE A 329 -3.33 -0.38 0.42
CA ILE A 329 -4.42 0.18 -0.38
C ILE A 329 -5.32 -0.97 -0.81
N THR A 330 -6.62 -0.82 -0.58
CA THR A 330 -7.64 -1.75 -1.08
C THR A 330 -8.60 -0.99 -1.97
N VAL A 331 -8.78 -1.45 -3.21
CA VAL A 331 -9.75 -0.94 -4.18
C VAL A 331 -10.74 -2.05 -4.49
N ARG A 332 -11.99 -1.88 -4.09
CA ARG A 332 -13.10 -2.77 -4.40
C ARG A 332 -13.87 -2.25 -5.60
N LEU A 333 -14.00 -3.10 -6.60
CA LEU A 333 -14.75 -2.89 -7.83
C LEU A 333 -16.03 -3.71 -7.75
N GLN A 334 -17.18 -3.08 -7.97
CA GLN A 334 -18.48 -3.75 -7.94
C GLN A 334 -19.31 -3.35 -9.15
N ARG A 335 -20.19 -4.24 -9.58
CA ARG A 335 -21.19 -3.91 -10.59
C ARG A 335 -22.23 -2.95 -10.01
N VAL A 336 -22.67 -1.98 -10.81
CA VAL A 336 -23.89 -1.23 -10.55
C VAL A 336 -25.03 -1.93 -11.27
N ASP A 337 -26.05 -2.36 -10.54
CA ASP A 337 -27.26 -2.87 -11.16
C ASP A 337 -28.05 -1.69 -11.73
N SER A 338 -27.86 -1.41 -13.01
CA SER A 338 -28.75 -0.48 -13.72
C SER A 338 -30.15 -1.10 -13.76
N GLY A 339 -31.09 -0.50 -13.05
CA GLY A 339 -32.51 -0.82 -13.19
C GLY A 339 -32.98 -0.64 -14.66
N PRO A 340 -34.22 -1.07 -14.98
CA PRO A 340 -34.76 -0.94 -16.33
C PRO A 340 -35.09 0.54 -16.64
N THR A 341 -34.09 1.36 -16.91
CA THR A 341 -34.26 2.73 -17.40
C THR A 341 -33.96 2.77 -18.88
N THR A 342 -35.04 3.06 -19.60
CA THR A 342 -35.18 3.37 -21.02
C THR A 342 -34.10 4.33 -21.53
N GLY A 343 -33.45 3.98 -22.63
CA GLY A 343 -32.67 4.92 -23.43
C GLY A 343 -31.24 4.46 -23.68
N ALA A 344 -30.93 4.26 -24.96
CA ALA A 344 -29.64 3.83 -25.47
C ALA A 344 -28.48 4.70 -24.97
N ILE A 345 -27.66 4.14 -24.07
CA ILE A 345 -26.19 4.16 -24.01
C ILE A 345 -25.81 3.01 -23.06
N THR A 346 -24.98 2.09 -23.56
CA THR A 346 -24.34 0.99 -22.82
C THR A 346 -23.26 1.54 -21.90
N ASP A 347 -23.61 2.30 -20.87
CA ASP A 347 -22.67 2.67 -19.81
C ASP A 347 -22.66 1.56 -18.77
N THR A 348 -21.73 0.61 -18.91
CA THR A 348 -21.38 -0.37 -17.86
C THR A 348 -20.70 0.37 -16.72
N SER A 349 -21.47 1.11 -15.93
CA SER A 349 -20.96 1.82 -14.77
C SER A 349 -20.57 0.83 -13.67
N ILE A 350 -19.42 1.06 -13.07
CA ILE A 350 -18.91 0.31 -11.92
C ILE A 350 -18.93 1.20 -10.69
N ALA A 351 -19.13 0.58 -9.53
CA ALA A 351 -18.97 1.21 -8.24
C ALA A 351 -17.56 0.91 -7.71
N VAL A 352 -16.83 1.97 -7.36
CA VAL A 352 -15.45 1.91 -6.87
C VAL A 352 -15.42 2.39 -5.42
N THR A 353 -14.91 1.56 -4.53
CA THR A 353 -14.67 1.92 -3.12
C THR A 353 -13.21 1.68 -2.79
N ALA A 354 -12.55 2.67 -2.18
CA ALA A 354 -11.14 2.56 -1.86
C ALA A 354 -10.80 2.97 -0.42
N THR A 355 -9.84 2.25 0.18
CA THR A 355 -9.34 2.52 1.52
C THR A 355 -7.81 2.45 1.56
N ALA A 356 -7.20 3.35 2.32
CA ALA A 356 -5.78 3.32 2.69
C ALA A 356 -5.66 3.00 4.18
N ARG A 357 -4.90 1.96 4.52
CA ARG A 357 -4.67 1.52 5.90
C ARG A 357 -3.19 1.55 6.21
N PHE A 358 -2.88 2.11 7.37
CA PHE A 358 -1.53 2.28 7.88
C PHE A 358 -1.37 1.50 9.17
N ALA A 359 -0.28 0.74 9.31
CA ALA A 359 0.12 0.15 10.57
C ALA A 359 1.35 0.89 11.11
N THR A 360 1.22 1.50 12.29
CA THR A 360 2.31 2.23 12.95
C THR A 360 2.59 1.65 14.33
N ARG A 361 3.80 1.87 14.81
CA ARG A 361 4.17 1.59 16.20
C ARG A 361 3.91 2.83 17.05
N ASP A 362 3.66 2.63 18.34
CA ASP A 362 3.56 3.66 19.40
C ASP A 362 2.34 4.59 19.34
N ALA A 363 1.96 5.09 18.16
CA ALA A 363 0.82 5.97 18.01
C ALA A 363 0.11 5.81 16.64
N PRO A 364 -1.21 6.08 16.57
CA PRO A 364 -1.94 6.12 15.29
C PRO A 364 -1.37 7.16 14.34
N CYS A 365 -1.14 6.76 13.09
CA CYS A 365 -0.77 7.68 12.02
C CYS A 365 -1.88 8.72 11.78
N ARG A 366 -1.49 9.98 11.56
CA ARG A 366 -2.39 11.06 11.15
C ARG A 366 -1.93 11.66 9.82
N VAL A 367 -2.44 11.10 8.72
CA VAL A 367 -2.16 11.60 7.38
C VAL A 367 -3.10 12.77 7.07
N ARG A 368 -2.54 13.89 6.59
CA ARG A 368 -3.27 15.11 6.19
C ARG A 368 -3.19 15.34 4.69
N SER A 369 -3.36 14.30 3.89
CA SER A 369 -3.39 14.39 2.43
C SER A 369 -4.79 14.75 1.93
N ALA A 370 -4.82 15.38 0.76
CA ALA A 370 -6.07 15.62 0.05
C ALA A 370 -6.72 14.27 -0.31
N GLY A 371 -8.03 14.15 -0.05
CA GLY A 371 -8.80 12.96 -0.39
C GLY A 371 -8.68 11.75 0.55
N LEU A 372 -7.87 11.78 1.62
CA LEU A 372 -7.93 10.77 2.68
C LEU A 372 -8.89 11.19 3.80
N ILE A 373 -10.01 10.48 3.92
CA ILE A 373 -11.06 10.78 4.89
C ILE A 373 -10.96 9.80 6.07
N PRO A 374 -10.73 10.27 7.31
CA PRO A 374 -10.65 9.40 8.47
C PRO A 374 -12.00 8.73 8.76
N LEU A 375 -11.95 7.52 9.32
CA LEU A 375 -13.12 6.70 9.63
C LEU A 375 -13.29 6.50 11.14
N PRO A 376 -13.57 7.55 11.93
CA PRO A 376 -13.64 7.43 13.37
C PRO A 376 -14.79 6.50 13.80
N GLY A 377 -14.50 5.55 14.68
CA GLY A 377 -15.42 4.54 15.21
C GLY A 377 -15.85 3.47 14.19
N LYS A 378 -15.16 3.40 13.05
CA LYS A 378 -15.46 2.46 11.95
C LYS A 378 -14.24 1.60 11.57
N GLN A 379 -13.21 1.60 12.39
CA GLN A 379 -11.90 1.02 12.08
C GLN A 379 -11.98 -0.50 11.95
N ARG A 380 -12.73 -1.20 12.82
CA ARG A 380 -12.89 -2.67 12.73
C ARG A 380 -13.56 -3.07 11.43
N ARG A 381 -14.63 -2.36 11.07
CA ARG A 381 -15.38 -2.65 9.85
C ARG A 381 -14.57 -2.30 8.59
N ALA A 382 -13.76 -1.24 8.64
CA ALA A 382 -12.86 -0.88 7.56
C ALA A 382 -11.73 -1.93 7.39
N LEU A 383 -11.19 -2.45 8.50
CA LEU A 383 -10.28 -3.59 8.48
C LEU A 383 -10.95 -4.79 7.79
N LEU A 384 -12.11 -5.22 8.29
CA LEU A 384 -12.85 -6.36 7.73
C LEU A 384 -13.15 -6.17 6.24
N PHE A 385 -13.57 -4.98 5.81
CA PHE A 385 -13.78 -4.64 4.40
C PHE A 385 -12.53 -4.86 3.53
N SER A 386 -11.35 -4.50 4.06
CA SER A 386 -10.05 -4.62 3.37
C SER A 386 -9.45 -6.02 3.37
N LEU A 387 -10.01 -6.95 4.13
CA LEU A 387 -9.51 -8.32 4.21
C LEU A 387 -10.19 -9.23 3.18
N PRO A 388 -9.48 -10.23 2.63
CA PRO A 388 -10.06 -11.29 1.80
C PRO A 388 -10.81 -12.31 2.66
N LEU A 389 -11.46 -11.83 3.71
CA LEU A 389 -12.23 -12.61 4.65
C LEU A 389 -13.71 -12.51 4.32
N GLY A 390 -14.42 -13.50 4.86
CA GLY A 390 -15.84 -13.47 4.83
C GLY A 390 -16.41 -12.49 5.84
N THR A 391 -16.98 -11.39 5.36
CA THR A 391 -17.62 -10.40 6.21
C THR A 391 -19.11 -10.44 5.95
N GLY A 392 -19.85 -11.22 6.74
CA GLY A 392 -21.29 -11.02 6.98
C GLY A 392 -21.60 -9.69 7.68
N VAL A 393 -20.73 -8.69 7.57
CA VAL A 393 -20.90 -7.35 8.09
C VAL A 393 -21.60 -6.54 6.99
N PRO A 394 -22.69 -5.82 7.31
CA PRO A 394 -23.28 -4.88 6.36
C PRO A 394 -22.18 -4.02 5.78
N ALA A 395 -22.16 -3.86 4.46
CA ALA A 395 -21.24 -3.00 3.74
C ALA A 395 -20.97 -1.77 4.62
N LEU A 396 -19.71 -1.53 4.99
CA LEU A 396 -19.36 -0.22 5.50
C LEU A 396 -19.96 0.75 4.47
N PRO A 397 -20.86 1.69 4.84
CA PRO A 397 -21.31 2.69 3.91
C PRO A 397 -20.13 3.64 3.72
N LEU A 398 -19.13 3.15 3.00
CA LEU A 398 -18.16 3.93 2.28
C LEU A 398 -18.92 4.34 1.04
N ASP A 399 -19.06 5.64 0.85
CA ASP A 399 -19.68 6.14 -0.37
C ASP A 399 -18.84 5.59 -1.52
N SER A 400 -19.51 4.92 -2.45
CA SER A 400 -18.89 4.40 -3.66
C SER A 400 -18.91 5.50 -4.72
N TYR A 401 -17.91 5.46 -5.60
CA TYR A 401 -17.83 6.37 -6.72
C TYR A 401 -18.16 5.61 -8.00
N LEU A 402 -19.04 6.20 -8.82
CA LEU A 402 -19.50 5.59 -10.06
C LEU A 402 -18.71 6.13 -11.25
N GLY A 403 -18.40 5.25 -12.19
CA GLY A 403 -17.83 5.65 -13.46
C GLY A 403 -17.63 4.45 -14.40
N PRO A 404 -17.23 4.70 -15.65
CA PRO A 404 -16.88 3.63 -16.57
C PRO A 404 -15.58 2.93 -16.11
N PRO A 405 -15.33 1.67 -16.52
CA PRO A 405 -14.09 0.95 -16.22
C PRO A 405 -12.84 1.74 -16.63
N ASP A 406 -12.89 2.44 -17.76
CA ASP A 406 -11.78 3.22 -18.33
C ASP A 406 -11.37 4.41 -17.44
N ALA A 407 -12.23 4.85 -16.51
CA ALA A 407 -11.85 5.84 -15.51
C ALA A 407 -10.71 5.35 -14.61
N LEU A 408 -10.50 4.04 -14.51
CA LEU A 408 -9.45 3.42 -13.71
C LEU A 408 -8.08 3.36 -14.40
N ASP A 409 -7.97 3.67 -15.70
CA ASP A 409 -6.67 3.71 -16.41
C ASP A 409 -5.71 4.74 -15.80
N ARG A 410 -6.25 5.73 -15.10
CA ARG A 410 -5.50 6.79 -14.42
C ARG A 410 -5.13 6.48 -12.97
N VAL A 411 -5.47 5.30 -12.47
CA VAL A 411 -5.21 4.91 -11.07
C VAL A 411 -3.93 4.06 -11.04
N PRO A 412 -2.76 4.62 -10.69
CA PRO A 412 -1.52 3.88 -10.72
C PRO A 412 -1.46 2.87 -9.57
N MET A 413 -1.48 1.59 -9.92
CA MET A 413 -1.32 0.49 -8.97
C MET A 413 -0.05 -0.30 -9.30
N PRO A 414 1.12 0.13 -8.79
CA PRO A 414 2.36 -0.61 -9.02
C PRO A 414 2.27 -2.02 -8.46
N ILE A 415 2.77 -3.00 -9.21
CA ILE A 415 2.70 -4.43 -8.86
C ILE A 415 3.92 -4.94 -8.09
N ALA A 416 5.04 -4.22 -8.16
CA ALA A 416 6.31 -4.58 -7.55
C ALA A 416 6.76 -3.59 -6.48
N GLY A 417 7.65 -4.04 -5.59
CA GLY A 417 8.43 -3.15 -4.75
C GLY A 417 9.66 -2.65 -5.51
N CYS A 418 10.13 -1.45 -5.19
CA CYS A 418 11.31 -0.84 -5.83
C CYS A 418 12.64 -1.34 -5.23
N GLY A 419 12.60 -2.20 -4.21
CA GLY A 419 13.80 -2.64 -3.50
C GLY A 419 14.44 -1.51 -2.69
N GLN A 420 15.77 -1.47 -2.64
CA GLN A 420 16.50 -0.45 -1.88
C GLN A 420 16.83 0.76 -2.74
N LEU A 421 16.80 1.94 -2.11
CA LEU A 421 17.34 3.16 -2.70
C LEU A 421 18.86 3.00 -2.86
N ILE A 422 19.37 3.30 -4.06
CA ILE A 422 20.81 3.41 -4.32
C ILE A 422 21.25 4.86 -4.17
N GLY A 423 20.51 5.80 -4.75
CA GLY A 423 20.82 7.22 -4.65
C GLY A 423 19.91 8.06 -5.52
N ALA A 424 20.43 9.13 -6.11
CA ALA A 424 19.69 9.99 -7.03
C ALA A 424 20.39 10.08 -8.40
N ASP A 425 19.61 10.13 -9.48
CA ASP A 425 20.15 10.40 -10.82
C ASP A 425 20.50 11.88 -11.01
N ASN A 426 21.03 12.23 -12.19
CA ASN A 426 21.39 13.60 -12.55
C ASN A 426 20.18 14.57 -12.60
N SER A 427 18.95 14.03 -12.62
CA SER A 427 17.71 14.80 -12.57
C SER A 427 17.16 14.94 -11.15
N GLY A 428 17.87 14.42 -10.14
CA GLY A 428 17.45 14.44 -8.74
C GLY A 428 16.35 13.44 -8.40
N GLN A 429 16.00 12.52 -9.31
CA GLN A 429 15.02 11.48 -9.04
C GLN A 429 15.69 10.36 -8.23
N GLY A 430 14.98 9.81 -7.24
CA GLY A 430 15.47 8.69 -6.47
C GLY A 430 15.59 7.44 -7.36
N VAL A 431 16.69 6.73 -7.26
CA VAL A 431 16.97 5.52 -8.04
C VAL A 431 17.00 4.34 -7.09
N ALA A 432 16.07 3.40 -7.27
CA ALA A 432 15.95 2.21 -6.43
C ALA A 432 15.94 0.93 -7.28
N LEU A 433 16.52 -0.13 -6.73
CA LEU A 433 16.41 -1.47 -7.28
C LEU A 433 16.52 -2.55 -6.19
N PRO A 434 15.90 -3.73 -6.40
CA PRO A 434 16.06 -4.86 -5.51
C PRO A 434 17.46 -5.46 -5.65
N LEU A 435 18.24 -5.44 -4.57
CA LEU A 435 19.52 -6.15 -4.49
C LEU A 435 19.44 -7.46 -3.70
N VAL A 436 18.33 -7.68 -2.98
CA VAL A 436 18.01 -8.94 -2.30
C VAL A 436 16.60 -9.33 -2.72
N SER A 437 16.48 -10.32 -3.59
CA SER A 437 15.18 -10.83 -4.03
C SER A 437 15.29 -12.23 -4.61
N ARG A 438 14.15 -12.89 -4.83
CA ARG A 438 14.10 -14.20 -5.51
C ARG A 438 14.64 -14.17 -6.96
N HIS A 439 14.65 -13.00 -7.59
CA HIS A 439 15.05 -12.83 -9.00
C HIS A 439 16.46 -12.25 -9.17
N VAL A 440 17.04 -11.65 -8.13
CA VAL A 440 18.40 -11.10 -8.16
C VAL A 440 19.28 -12.01 -7.33
N ARG A 441 20.06 -12.85 -8.01
CA ARG A 441 20.89 -13.90 -7.42
C ARG A 441 22.36 -13.52 -7.37
N ARG A 442 22.81 -12.64 -8.25
CA ARG A 442 24.22 -12.26 -8.39
C ARG A 442 24.35 -10.75 -8.49
N VAL A 443 25.04 -10.16 -7.52
CA VAL A 443 25.33 -8.72 -7.48
C VAL A 443 26.84 -8.54 -7.49
N GLU A 444 27.35 -7.68 -8.36
CA GLU A 444 28.76 -7.29 -8.38
C GLU A 444 28.89 -5.83 -7.95
N VAL A 445 29.84 -5.54 -7.06
CA VAL A 445 30.22 -4.19 -6.67
C VAL A 445 31.69 -3.99 -7.01
N ILE A 446 31.96 -3.06 -7.91
CA ILE A 446 33.30 -2.67 -8.36
C ILE A 446 33.64 -1.32 -7.74
N GLY A 447 34.57 -1.31 -6.79
CA GLY A 447 35.00 -0.08 -6.13
C GLY A 447 35.39 -0.28 -4.68
N SER A 448 35.13 0.75 -3.89
CA SER A 448 35.48 0.83 -2.48
C SER A 448 34.54 -0.03 -1.60
N PRO A 449 35.03 -0.50 -0.44
CA PRO A 449 34.21 -1.17 0.55
C PRO A 449 33.05 -0.32 1.08
N LEU A 450 33.14 1.02 0.96
CA LEU A 450 32.11 1.92 1.44
C LEU A 450 30.78 1.71 0.70
N VAL A 451 30.82 1.62 -0.63
CA VAL A 451 29.63 1.36 -1.47
C VAL A 451 28.99 0.03 -1.06
N ALA A 452 29.81 -1.02 -0.88
CA ALA A 452 29.32 -2.32 -0.46
C ALA A 452 28.67 -2.29 0.92
N LYS A 453 29.28 -1.61 1.90
CA LYS A 453 28.73 -1.48 3.25
C LYS A 453 27.41 -0.70 3.28
N GLN A 454 27.28 0.37 2.48
CA GLN A 454 26.01 1.11 2.35
C GLN A 454 24.93 0.22 1.73
N VAL A 455 25.26 -0.51 0.67
CA VAL A 455 24.36 -1.48 0.04
C VAL A 455 23.86 -2.52 1.05
N ILE A 456 24.77 -3.09 1.83
CA ILE A 456 24.47 -4.09 2.87
C ILE A 456 23.62 -3.51 3.99
N LEU A 457 23.95 -2.30 4.48
CA LEU A 457 23.20 -1.66 5.55
C LEU A 457 21.74 -1.40 5.14
N ARG A 458 21.53 -0.94 3.90
CA ARG A 458 20.20 -0.76 3.33
C ARG A 458 19.48 -2.09 3.15
N ALA A 459 20.16 -3.13 2.67
CA ALA A 459 19.59 -4.47 2.59
C ALA A 459 19.12 -4.96 3.97
N ILE A 460 19.92 -4.75 5.03
CA ILE A 460 19.55 -5.07 6.42
C ILE A 460 18.33 -4.26 6.85
N ALA A 461 18.26 -2.97 6.51
CA ALA A 461 17.09 -2.14 6.77
C ALA A 461 15.82 -2.66 6.10
N LEU A 462 15.97 -3.39 4.98
CA LEU A 462 14.89 -4.09 4.27
C LEU A 462 14.67 -5.54 4.73
N GLY A 463 15.37 -5.97 5.79
CA GLY A 463 15.17 -7.26 6.45
C GLY A 463 16.11 -8.36 5.97
N ALA A 464 17.16 -8.03 5.22
CA ALA A 464 18.16 -9.00 4.82
C ALA A 464 18.99 -9.47 6.02
N SER A 465 19.29 -10.77 6.03
CA SER A 465 20.32 -11.36 6.88
C SER A 465 21.57 -11.59 6.03
N VAL A 466 22.68 -10.99 6.44
CA VAL A 466 23.91 -10.88 5.65
C VAL A 466 25.06 -11.59 6.34
N VAL A 467 25.76 -12.44 5.57
CA VAL A 467 27.00 -13.08 5.99
C VAL A 467 28.13 -12.58 5.09
N VAL A 468 29.17 -11.99 5.69
CA VAL A 468 30.33 -11.47 4.96
C VAL A 468 31.50 -12.42 5.10
N HIS A 469 31.95 -12.97 3.99
CA HIS A 469 33.23 -13.66 3.86
C HIS A 469 34.27 -12.69 3.32
N THR A 470 35.31 -12.45 4.12
CA THR A 470 36.35 -11.48 3.79
C THR A 470 37.70 -11.95 4.33
N ASN A 471 38.78 -11.59 3.65
CA ASN A 471 40.14 -11.62 4.20
C ASN A 471 40.55 -10.30 4.88
N ARG A 472 39.68 -9.28 4.86
CA ARG A 472 39.88 -7.93 5.42
C ARG A 472 38.99 -7.68 6.64
N HIS A 473 39.02 -8.59 7.61
CA HIS A 473 38.11 -8.56 8.76
C HIS A 473 38.11 -7.22 9.52
N ASP A 474 39.27 -6.57 9.65
CA ASP A 474 39.41 -5.30 10.37
C ASP A 474 38.62 -4.15 9.73
N GLU A 475 38.42 -4.16 8.41
CA GLU A 475 37.60 -3.16 7.74
C GLU A 475 36.10 -3.34 8.06
N TRP A 476 35.64 -4.56 8.32
CA TRP A 476 34.22 -4.88 8.53
C TRP A 476 33.81 -4.90 10.00
N ARG A 477 34.73 -5.17 10.93
CA ARG A 477 34.48 -5.20 12.38
C ARG A 477 33.73 -3.97 12.92
N PRO A 478 34.08 -2.72 12.55
CA PRO A 478 33.33 -1.55 13.02
C PRO A 478 31.85 -1.60 12.66
N MET A 479 31.52 -1.97 11.41
CA MET A 479 30.13 -2.05 10.96
C MET A 479 29.34 -3.11 11.72
N VAL A 480 29.93 -4.29 11.94
CA VAL A 480 29.31 -5.34 12.75
C VAL A 480 29.02 -4.85 14.17
N GLY A 481 29.99 -4.13 14.77
CA GLY A 481 29.83 -3.55 16.10
C GLY A 481 28.77 -2.45 16.18
N TYR A 482 28.64 -1.60 15.15
CA TYR A 482 27.60 -0.56 15.13
C TYR A 482 26.20 -1.11 14.85
N VAL A 483 26.08 -2.11 13.97
CA VAL A 483 24.80 -2.75 13.66
C VAL A 483 24.29 -3.55 14.86
N ASP A 484 25.18 -4.20 15.61
CA ASP A 484 24.91 -4.92 16.87
C ASP A 484 23.68 -5.84 16.81
N MET A 485 23.48 -6.49 15.67
CA MET A 485 22.38 -7.42 15.42
C MET A 485 22.95 -8.69 14.77
N PRO A 486 23.36 -9.70 15.56
CA PRO A 486 23.98 -10.92 15.05
C PRO A 486 23.11 -11.70 14.05
N GLN A 487 21.78 -11.62 14.17
CA GLN A 487 20.85 -12.20 13.20
C GLN A 487 20.83 -11.48 11.84
N ALA A 488 21.29 -10.24 11.78
CA ALA A 488 21.22 -9.39 10.59
C ALA A 488 22.57 -9.27 9.86
N LEU A 489 23.69 -9.21 10.59
CA LEU A 489 25.02 -9.11 10.01
C LEU A 489 26.05 -9.93 10.80
N THR A 490 26.74 -10.83 10.11
CA THR A 490 27.84 -11.62 10.69
C THR A 490 29.06 -11.67 9.78
N LEU A 491 30.24 -11.85 10.38
CA LEU A 491 31.46 -12.17 9.65
C LEU A 491 31.68 -13.69 9.68
N ALA A 492 31.92 -14.28 8.52
CA ALA A 492 32.37 -15.66 8.44
C ALA A 492 33.78 -15.76 9.03
N THR A 493 33.97 -16.63 10.00
CA THR A 493 35.29 -16.98 10.55
C THR A 493 35.68 -18.36 10.02
N TRP A 494 36.98 -18.56 9.75
CA TRP A 494 37.52 -19.83 9.25
C TRP A 494 37.36 -20.99 10.26
N SER A 495 37.09 -20.67 11.53
CA SER A 495 36.87 -21.64 12.61
C SER A 495 35.78 -21.14 13.57
N ALA A 496 34.53 -21.59 13.42
CA ALA A 496 33.58 -21.58 14.53
C ALA A 496 32.42 -22.56 14.31
N GLY A 497 31.96 -23.12 15.44
CA GLY A 497 31.03 -24.24 15.51
C GLY A 497 29.56 -23.95 15.19
N SER A 498 28.66 -24.68 15.85
CA SER A 498 27.24 -24.85 15.52
C SER A 498 26.40 -23.56 15.31
N GLN A 499 26.80 -22.41 15.86
CA GLN A 499 26.04 -21.15 15.70
C GLN A 499 26.19 -20.51 14.31
N GLN A 500 27.31 -20.70 13.62
CA GLN A 500 27.52 -20.18 12.27
C GLN A 500 26.79 -21.03 11.22
N ALA A 501 26.76 -22.36 11.41
CA ALA A 501 25.95 -23.26 10.59
C ALA A 501 24.45 -22.85 10.56
N SER A 502 23.94 -22.32 11.67
CA SER A 502 22.58 -21.75 11.73
C SER A 502 22.47 -20.41 11.00
N SER A 503 23.49 -19.55 11.06
CA SER A 503 23.50 -18.23 10.39
C SER A 503 23.49 -18.38 8.87
N TYR A 504 24.20 -19.37 8.32
CA TYR A 504 24.16 -19.69 6.89
C TYR A 504 22.78 -20.16 6.41
N ARG A 505 22.01 -20.83 7.28
CA ARG A 505 20.70 -21.37 6.90
C ARG A 505 19.64 -20.30 6.67
N PHE A 506 19.83 -19.10 7.24
CA PHE A 506 18.88 -18.00 7.17
C PHE A 506 19.43 -16.77 6.46
N ALA A 507 20.67 -16.82 5.96
CA ALA A 507 21.27 -15.75 5.19
C ALA A 507 20.48 -15.53 3.89
N THR A 508 20.00 -14.31 3.68
CA THR A 508 19.36 -13.90 2.43
C THR A 508 20.37 -13.29 1.46
N MET A 509 21.54 -12.87 1.97
CA MET A 509 22.66 -12.37 1.17
C MET A 509 23.99 -12.89 1.72
N VAL A 510 24.86 -13.33 0.81
CA VAL A 510 26.22 -13.78 1.12
C VAL A 510 27.19 -12.90 0.35
N VAL A 511 28.09 -12.23 1.07
CA VAL A 511 29.03 -11.27 0.52
C VAL A 511 30.41 -11.89 0.48
N PHE A 512 31.09 -11.81 -0.66
CA PHE A 512 32.49 -12.20 -0.83
C PHE A 512 33.33 -10.96 -1.09
N ASP A 513 34.30 -10.72 -0.22
CA ASP A 513 35.19 -9.59 -0.29
C ASP A 513 36.66 -10.05 -0.30
N GLY A 514 37.36 -9.80 -1.40
CA GLY A 514 38.78 -10.17 -1.55
C GLY A 514 39.03 -11.68 -1.62
N ILE A 515 37.97 -12.49 -1.75
CA ILE A 515 38.02 -13.94 -1.90
C ILE A 515 37.05 -14.41 -2.97
N ALA A 516 37.33 -15.56 -3.59
CA ALA A 516 36.46 -16.14 -4.61
C ALA A 516 35.14 -16.64 -4.00
N PRO A 517 34.00 -16.48 -4.70
CA PRO A 517 32.74 -17.09 -4.30
C PRO A 517 32.89 -18.59 -4.13
N SER A 518 32.40 -19.12 -3.01
CA SER A 518 32.43 -20.56 -2.73
C SER A 518 31.09 -21.03 -2.16
N GLY A 519 30.74 -22.27 -2.50
CA GLY A 519 29.45 -22.88 -2.13
C GLY A 519 28.31 -22.56 -3.12
N HIS A 520 27.30 -23.43 -3.11
CA HIS A 520 26.06 -23.23 -3.87
C HIS A 520 25.01 -22.62 -2.93
N HIS A 521 24.64 -21.37 -3.18
CA HIS A 521 23.62 -20.66 -2.39
C HIS A 521 22.34 -20.55 -3.23
N SER A 522 21.49 -21.58 -3.19
CA SER A 522 20.31 -21.67 -4.05
C SER A 522 19.22 -20.65 -3.72
N ASP A 523 19.22 -20.09 -2.51
CA ASP A 523 18.15 -19.22 -1.97
C ASP A 523 18.62 -17.84 -1.52
N ALA A 524 19.93 -17.58 -1.50
CA ALA A 524 20.51 -16.29 -1.13
C ALA A 524 21.02 -15.52 -2.36
N THR A 525 21.07 -14.20 -2.26
CA THR A 525 21.79 -13.37 -3.24
C THR A 525 23.29 -13.40 -2.93
N VAL A 526 24.11 -13.76 -3.91
CA VAL A 526 25.56 -13.69 -3.81
C VAL A 526 26.04 -12.33 -4.27
N MET A 527 26.73 -11.60 -3.39
CA MET A 527 27.33 -10.31 -3.69
C MET A 527 28.85 -10.44 -3.70
N VAL A 528 29.51 -9.93 -4.75
CA VAL A 528 30.97 -9.93 -4.86
C VAL A 528 31.48 -8.50 -4.86
N LEU A 529 32.40 -8.19 -3.94
CA LEU A 529 33.12 -6.93 -3.90
C LEU A 529 34.50 -7.11 -4.54
N ARG A 530 34.79 -6.28 -5.55
CA ARG A 530 36.07 -6.26 -6.26
C ARG A 530 36.58 -4.84 -6.46
N GLN A 531 37.89 -4.70 -6.52
CA GLN A 531 38.53 -3.44 -6.89
C GLN A 531 38.48 -3.23 -8.41
N HIS A 532 38.66 -1.99 -8.87
CA HIS A 532 38.81 -1.70 -10.29
C HIS A 532 39.98 -2.50 -10.88
N GLY A 533 39.71 -3.27 -11.93
CA GLY A 533 40.66 -4.17 -12.54
C GLY A 533 40.02 -5.10 -13.57
N PRO A 534 40.81 -5.99 -14.21
CA PRO A 534 40.31 -6.93 -15.20
C PRO A 534 39.13 -7.74 -14.67
N VAL A 535 38.17 -8.04 -15.55
CA VAL A 535 36.99 -8.84 -15.22
C VAL A 535 37.45 -10.23 -14.78
N ALA A 536 36.98 -10.69 -13.62
CA ALA A 536 37.25 -12.07 -13.21
C ALA A 536 36.36 -13.00 -14.06
N ASP A 537 36.98 -13.97 -14.74
CA ASP A 537 36.23 -14.94 -15.54
C ASP A 537 35.25 -15.76 -14.68
N GLY A 538 34.01 -15.90 -15.15
CA GLY A 538 33.05 -16.90 -14.63
C GLY A 538 31.96 -16.41 -13.66
N PHE A 539 31.91 -15.11 -13.31
CA PHE A 539 30.78 -14.53 -12.57
C PHE A 539 29.95 -13.62 -13.49
N GLU A 540 28.76 -14.07 -13.88
CA GLU A 540 27.79 -13.27 -14.62
C GLU A 540 26.80 -12.63 -13.64
N PRO A 541 26.92 -11.32 -13.33
CA PRO A 541 26.03 -10.64 -12.40
C PRO A 541 24.70 -10.24 -13.06
N ASP A 542 23.61 -10.31 -12.29
CA ASP A 542 22.32 -9.75 -12.67
C ASP A 542 22.34 -8.21 -12.55
N VAL A 543 23.09 -7.72 -11.55
CA VAL A 543 23.25 -6.30 -11.25
C VAL A 543 24.73 -6.00 -10.97
N THR A 544 25.26 -4.94 -11.59
CA THR A 544 26.61 -4.45 -11.31
C THR A 544 26.57 -2.99 -10.85
N LEU A 545 27.26 -2.68 -9.76
CA LEU A 545 27.45 -1.32 -9.25
C LEU A 545 28.92 -0.95 -9.43
N ILE A 546 29.20 0.09 -10.22
CA ILE A 546 30.56 0.51 -10.57
C ILE A 546 30.79 1.90 -10.00
N GLU A 547 31.60 2.02 -8.96
CA GLU A 547 32.03 3.31 -8.43
C GLU A 547 32.90 4.03 -9.46
N ASP A 548 32.65 5.33 -9.65
CA ASP A 548 33.49 6.17 -10.50
C ASP A 548 34.81 6.48 -9.77
N PRO A 549 35.97 6.24 -10.41
CA PRO A 549 37.27 6.46 -9.76
C PRO A 549 37.64 7.95 -9.61
N VAL A 550 36.93 8.86 -10.30
CA VAL A 550 37.23 10.30 -10.34
C VAL A 550 36.19 11.10 -9.55
N THR A 551 34.91 10.76 -9.71
CA THR A 551 33.77 11.50 -9.16
C THR A 551 33.29 10.83 -7.88
N ALA A 552 33.54 11.48 -6.74
CA ALA A 552 33.14 10.95 -5.44
C ALA A 552 31.63 10.64 -5.38
N ASN A 553 31.29 9.50 -4.77
CA ASN A 553 29.92 9.00 -4.58
C ASN A 553 29.13 8.71 -5.87
N MET A 554 29.73 8.84 -7.05
CA MET A 554 29.08 8.45 -8.30
C MET A 554 29.22 6.94 -8.48
N VAL A 555 28.09 6.28 -8.74
CA VAL A 555 28.01 4.84 -9.02
C VAL A 555 27.20 4.63 -10.30
N THR A 556 27.76 3.89 -11.25
CA THR A 556 27.02 3.42 -12.42
C THR A 556 26.35 2.08 -12.08
N VAL A 557 25.03 2.06 -12.12
CA VAL A 557 24.20 0.87 -11.96
C VAL A 557 23.97 0.25 -13.33
N ARG A 558 24.39 -1.00 -13.53
CA ARG A 558 24.14 -1.79 -14.73
C ARG A 558 23.20 -2.94 -14.39
N THR A 559 22.16 -3.10 -15.20
CA THR A 559 21.18 -4.20 -15.14
C THR A 559 20.96 -4.76 -16.54
N GLU A 560 20.20 -5.85 -16.68
CA GLU A 560 19.75 -6.35 -18.00
C GLU A 560 19.03 -5.26 -18.83
N SER A 561 18.36 -4.31 -18.16
CA SER A 561 17.57 -3.25 -18.80
C SER A 561 18.38 -2.04 -19.26
N GLY A 562 19.65 -1.94 -18.84
CA GLY A 562 20.54 -0.84 -19.21
C GLY A 562 21.35 -0.30 -18.04
N GLU A 563 21.98 0.84 -18.29
CA GLU A 563 22.86 1.53 -17.34
C GLU A 563 22.25 2.86 -16.87
N THR A 564 22.50 3.22 -15.62
CA THR A 564 22.10 4.51 -15.05
C THR A 564 23.15 4.98 -14.05
N SER A 565 23.61 6.22 -14.20
CA SER A 565 24.51 6.86 -13.24
C SER A 565 23.72 7.43 -12.06
N VAL A 566 24.20 7.17 -10.86
CA VAL A 566 23.53 7.49 -9.60
C VAL A 566 24.53 8.06 -8.62
N TYR A 567 24.21 9.20 -8.02
CA TYR A 567 24.93 9.72 -6.86
C TYR A 567 24.41 9.03 -5.60
N MET A 568 25.29 8.28 -4.92
CA MET A 568 25.01 7.69 -3.62
C MET A 568 24.77 8.81 -2.60
N VAL A 569 23.56 8.86 -2.05
CA VAL A 569 23.18 9.80 -0.99
C VAL A 569 23.28 9.08 0.34
N ALA A 570 24.02 9.63 1.32
CA ALA A 570 24.13 9.04 2.65
C ALA A 570 23.93 10.06 3.75
N THR A 571 23.24 9.66 4.82
CA THR A 571 23.12 10.49 6.03
C THR A 571 24.37 10.32 6.91
N PRO A 572 24.70 11.30 7.77
CA PRO A 572 25.78 11.15 8.74
C PRO A 572 25.60 9.93 9.66
N GLU A 573 24.35 9.58 9.97
CA GLU A 573 24.04 8.38 10.76
C GLU A 573 24.33 7.10 9.98
N GLU A 574 24.00 7.04 8.69
CA GLU A 574 24.36 5.91 7.81
C GLU A 574 25.89 5.73 7.74
N LEU A 575 26.63 6.83 7.54
CA LEU A 575 28.10 6.81 7.48
C LEU A 575 28.71 6.26 8.79
N ARG A 576 28.13 6.62 9.94
CA ARG A 576 28.55 6.07 11.23
C ARG A 576 28.39 4.55 11.29
N TYR A 577 27.26 4.00 10.83
CA TYR A 577 27.04 2.54 10.81
C TYR A 577 28.06 1.81 9.93
N VAL A 578 28.46 2.38 8.80
CA VAL A 578 29.46 1.75 7.90
C VAL A 578 30.91 2.00 8.33
N GLY A 579 31.11 2.67 9.48
CA GLY A 579 32.43 2.99 10.03
C GLY A 579 33.16 4.10 9.28
N ALA A 580 32.45 4.90 8.48
CA ALA A 580 32.98 6.10 7.85
C ALA A 580 32.77 7.30 8.78
N ASN A 581 33.83 8.06 9.05
CA ASN A 581 33.70 9.31 9.78
C ASN A 581 33.12 10.36 8.81
N PRO A 582 32.03 11.07 9.15
CA PRO A 582 31.58 12.17 8.32
C PRO A 582 32.72 13.19 8.28
N ALA A 583 33.19 13.54 7.07
CA ALA A 583 34.09 14.69 6.94
C ALA A 583 33.35 15.90 7.54
N VAL A 584 33.92 16.52 8.56
CA VAL A 584 33.42 17.78 9.10
C VAL A 584 33.44 18.76 7.93
N PRO A 585 32.29 19.32 7.49
CA PRO A 585 32.32 20.36 6.48
C PRO A 585 33.13 21.53 7.03
N ALA A 586 34.17 21.93 6.28
CA ALA A 586 35.01 23.07 6.59
C ALA A 586 34.25 24.40 6.47
#